data_AF-A0A8J5MX35-F1
#
_entry.id   AF-A0A8J5MX35-F1
#
_cell.length_a   1.000
_cell.length_b   1.000
_cell.length_c   1.000
_cell.angle_alpha   90.00
_cell.angle_beta   90.00
_cell.angle_gamma   90.00
#
_symmetry.space_group_name_H-M   'P 1'
#
loop_
_entity.id
_entity.type
_entity.pdbx_description
1 polymer ?
#
loop_
_entity_poly.entity_id
_entity_poly.type
_entity_poly.pdbx_seq_one_letter_code
_entity_poly.pdbx_strand_id
1 'polypeptide(L)'
;MKMPGLVVVAVGVRGPHPFLNTTLQSLLQHGLHPHHTHFYLYNQVEQYRGEVEAFVQHLREGDSHVTLLEAGEETQDEGAMRNKILQECIRLGCHWFINIDSYAFLNNEIPALLLHLGHPVLAPVLRVQRGIESSFWRDIDGINSSPTYSWDHAALMNNQPSARGYWHASCIRGVYVIHRDILERLNMPYTHAHSVPKTHAHPDTDLAFCSALREAGVPMVATTAVPNIGILTNNTHHQVNTQNLLTLESNPVLWNYIYLTPTWREIITGAFSKVMRPCDEVYQYPTFTPVFAEDLLSMAYRIDQWSKGTSLDSRKDTGLEEVPTVSQWISQLRLDRLLENLFTEVLKHQQLISFPFSLPDKVIYSLVARFRLGEIAGLPQHHDSSSITFHFYLTPSHHYQGGELEFPMQKCRLKPEVGDVLVFPGRLTHPKILHNVTDGSLHKMIVHIDTEIPNYQGK
;
A
#
# COMPACT_ATOMS: atom_id res chain seq x y z
N MET A 1 -7.49 -24.80 -22.48
CA MET A 1 -7.48 -23.54 -23.24
C MET A 1 -6.21 -23.53 -24.07
N LYS A 2 -6.25 -23.36 -25.40
CA LYS A 2 -5.01 -23.30 -26.21
C LYS A 2 -4.24 -22.06 -25.80
N MET A 3 -3.02 -22.22 -25.31
CA MET A 3 -2.21 -21.11 -24.84
C MET A 3 -1.89 -20.16 -26.00
N PRO A 4 -1.92 -18.83 -25.78
CA PRO A 4 -1.40 -17.89 -26.76
C PRO A 4 0.06 -18.27 -27.08
N GLY A 5 0.51 -17.95 -28.30
CA GLY A 5 1.94 -17.99 -28.64
C GLY A 5 2.76 -17.12 -27.68
N LEU A 6 4.08 -17.08 -27.87
CA LEU A 6 5.01 -16.34 -27.01
C LEU A 6 4.49 -14.94 -26.61
N VAL A 7 4.51 -14.63 -25.32
CA VAL A 7 4.14 -13.33 -24.75
C VAL A 7 5.40 -12.63 -24.25
N VAL A 8 5.59 -11.37 -24.62
CA VAL A 8 6.61 -10.52 -24.01
C VAL A 8 5.95 -9.57 -23.03
N VAL A 9 6.47 -9.51 -21.80
CA VAL A 9 5.98 -8.64 -20.74
C VAL A 9 7.07 -7.64 -20.37
N ALA A 10 6.84 -6.36 -20.64
CA ALA A 10 7.67 -5.26 -20.17
C ALA A 10 7.18 -4.79 -18.79
N VAL A 11 8.05 -4.81 -17.79
CA VAL A 11 7.78 -4.25 -16.46
C VAL A 11 8.72 -3.07 -16.21
N GLY A 12 8.15 -1.88 -16.07
CA GLY A 12 8.90 -0.62 -15.97
C GLY A 12 8.79 0.05 -14.60
N VAL A 13 9.93 0.32 -13.96
CA VAL A 13 10.01 1.17 -12.77
C VAL A 13 10.50 2.56 -13.19
N ARG A 14 9.55 3.46 -13.48
CA ARG A 14 9.82 4.75 -14.13
C ARG A 14 10.20 5.88 -13.17
N GLY A 15 9.74 5.79 -11.94
CA GLY A 15 9.91 6.85 -10.95
C GLY A 15 9.53 6.38 -9.55
N PRO A 16 9.86 7.19 -8.52
CA PRO A 16 9.54 6.84 -7.14
C PRO A 16 8.03 6.69 -6.94
N HIS A 17 7.60 5.61 -6.30
CA HIS A 17 6.21 5.41 -5.88
C HIS A 17 6.14 4.43 -4.69
N PRO A 18 5.09 4.51 -3.86
CA PRO A 18 4.97 3.61 -2.74
C PRO A 18 4.63 2.18 -3.19
N PHE A 19 4.85 1.22 -2.29
CA PHE A 19 4.44 -0.17 -2.42
C PHE A 19 5.06 -0.95 -3.59
N LEU A 20 6.25 -0.56 -4.07
CA LEU A 20 6.91 -1.23 -5.19
C LEU A 20 6.99 -2.75 -5.00
N ASN A 21 7.53 -3.22 -3.88
CA ASN A 21 7.66 -4.65 -3.62
C ASN A 21 6.30 -5.36 -3.69
N THR A 22 5.25 -4.79 -3.09
CA THR A 22 3.90 -5.35 -3.15
C THR A 22 3.37 -5.43 -4.58
N THR A 23 3.56 -4.39 -5.38
CA THR A 23 3.12 -4.39 -6.78
C THR A 23 3.89 -5.41 -7.60
N LEU A 24 5.22 -5.52 -7.44
CA LEU A 24 6.01 -6.52 -8.13
C LEU A 24 5.61 -7.94 -7.72
N GLN A 25 5.41 -8.19 -6.43
CA GLN A 25 4.97 -9.49 -5.93
C GLN A 25 3.59 -9.90 -6.46
N SER A 26 2.65 -8.95 -6.64
CA SER A 26 1.33 -9.27 -7.21
C SER A 26 1.45 -9.78 -8.65
N LEU A 27 2.46 -9.32 -9.40
CA LEU A 27 2.74 -9.79 -10.76
C LEU A 27 3.28 -11.21 -10.81
N LEU A 28 3.72 -11.83 -9.70
CA LEU A 28 4.08 -13.26 -9.69
C LEU A 28 2.86 -14.15 -9.96
N GLN A 29 1.65 -13.66 -9.66
CA GLN A 29 0.39 -14.38 -9.90
C GLN A 29 -0.26 -13.91 -11.22
N HIS A 30 0.54 -13.68 -12.26
CA HIS A 30 0.09 -13.10 -13.54
C HIS A 30 -0.79 -14.04 -14.40
N GLY A 31 -0.80 -15.34 -14.13
CA GLY A 31 -1.62 -16.33 -14.85
C GLY A 31 -1.14 -16.68 -16.28
N LEU A 32 0.06 -16.23 -16.68
CA LEU A 32 0.66 -16.60 -17.97
C LEU A 32 1.53 -17.84 -17.80
N HIS A 33 1.72 -18.60 -18.88
CA HIS A 33 2.53 -19.81 -18.83
C HIS A 33 4.03 -19.47 -18.88
N PRO A 34 4.86 -19.92 -17.91
CA PRO A 34 6.25 -19.52 -17.80
C PRO A 34 7.08 -19.75 -19.07
N HIS A 35 6.96 -20.94 -19.67
CA HIS A 35 7.73 -21.29 -20.88
C HIS A 35 7.31 -20.51 -22.14
N HIS A 36 6.17 -19.81 -22.11
CA HIS A 36 5.71 -18.96 -23.21
C HIS A 36 5.74 -17.47 -22.84
N THR A 37 6.47 -17.10 -21.78
CA THR A 37 6.51 -15.71 -21.29
C THR A 37 7.96 -15.26 -21.13
N HIS A 38 8.30 -14.15 -21.79
CA HIS A 38 9.60 -13.48 -21.65
C HIS A 38 9.40 -12.13 -20.98
N PHE A 39 9.92 -11.98 -19.78
CA PHE A 39 9.91 -10.72 -19.03
C PHE A 39 11.11 -9.86 -19.40
N TYR A 40 10.86 -8.58 -19.64
CA TYR A 40 11.86 -7.54 -19.75
C TYR A 40 11.59 -6.52 -18.64
N LEU A 41 12.59 -6.27 -17.80
CA LEU A 41 12.48 -5.33 -16.70
C LEU A 41 13.46 -4.18 -16.90
N TYR A 42 13.04 -2.97 -16.58
CA TYR A 42 13.93 -1.82 -16.50
C TYR A 42 13.62 -0.99 -15.26
N ASN A 43 14.67 -0.39 -14.71
CA ASN A 43 14.59 0.42 -13.50
C ASN A 43 15.26 1.78 -13.71
N GLN A 44 14.48 2.85 -13.59
CA GLN A 44 14.94 4.25 -13.64
C GLN A 44 15.13 4.85 -12.24
N VAL A 45 14.90 4.07 -11.18
CA VAL A 45 15.08 4.47 -9.78
C VAL A 45 16.14 3.60 -9.15
N GLU A 46 17.38 4.07 -9.19
CA GLU A 46 18.57 3.39 -8.68
C GLU A 46 18.39 2.72 -7.32
N GLN A 47 17.70 3.40 -6.40
CA GLN A 47 17.48 2.94 -5.04
C GLN A 47 16.55 1.72 -4.94
N TYR A 48 15.74 1.46 -5.96
CA TYR A 48 14.86 0.29 -6.05
C TYR A 48 15.54 -0.92 -6.69
N ARG A 49 16.86 -0.86 -6.95
CA ARG A 49 17.61 -1.97 -7.56
C ARG A 49 17.40 -3.28 -6.79
N GLY A 50 17.48 -3.25 -5.45
CA GLY A 50 17.38 -4.45 -4.63
C GLY A 50 16.02 -5.14 -4.76
N GLU A 51 14.93 -4.37 -4.73
CA GLU A 51 13.56 -4.87 -4.90
C GLU A 51 13.33 -5.43 -6.30
N VAL A 52 13.86 -4.78 -7.33
CA VAL A 52 13.77 -5.25 -8.73
C VAL A 52 14.58 -6.53 -8.93
N GLU A 53 15.80 -6.60 -8.42
CA GLU A 53 16.64 -7.80 -8.49
C GLU A 53 16.00 -8.98 -7.75
N ALA A 54 15.43 -8.74 -6.56
CA ALA A 54 14.70 -9.75 -5.82
C ALA A 54 13.51 -10.28 -6.65
N PHE A 55 12.72 -9.39 -7.27
CA PHE A 55 11.62 -9.80 -8.14
C PHE A 55 12.09 -10.60 -9.37
N VAL A 56 13.19 -10.20 -10.00
CA VAL A 56 13.81 -10.95 -11.11
C VAL A 56 14.18 -12.37 -10.69
N GLN A 57 14.73 -12.55 -9.49
CA GLN A 57 15.07 -13.88 -8.99
C GLN A 57 13.82 -14.76 -8.83
N HIS A 58 12.74 -14.22 -8.22
CA HIS A 58 11.49 -14.97 -8.07
C HIS A 58 10.87 -15.38 -9.43
N LEU A 59 10.95 -14.52 -10.45
CA LEU A 59 10.47 -14.87 -11.80
C LEU A 59 11.30 -16.00 -12.43
N ARG A 60 12.63 -15.99 -12.22
CA ARG A 60 13.52 -17.06 -12.71
C ARG A 60 13.29 -18.37 -12.00
N GLU A 61 13.04 -18.35 -10.69
CA GLU A 61 12.66 -19.52 -9.90
C GLU A 61 11.34 -20.13 -10.37
N GLY A 62 10.44 -19.31 -10.93
CA GLY A 62 9.20 -19.74 -11.59
C GLY A 62 9.35 -20.15 -13.06
N ASP A 63 10.56 -20.50 -13.53
CA ASP A 63 10.87 -20.95 -14.89
C ASP A 63 10.57 -19.95 -16.02
N SER A 64 10.40 -18.66 -15.70
CA SER A 64 10.20 -17.62 -16.72
C SER A 64 11.53 -17.17 -17.32
N HIS A 65 11.53 -16.84 -18.62
CA HIS A 65 12.67 -16.14 -19.23
C HIS A 65 12.66 -14.68 -18.79
N VAL A 66 13.78 -14.18 -18.24
CA VAL A 66 13.86 -12.82 -17.69
C VAL A 66 15.10 -12.09 -18.16
N THR A 67 14.92 -10.93 -18.77
CA THR A 67 15.96 -9.98 -19.16
C THR A 67 15.84 -8.72 -18.32
N LEU A 68 16.87 -8.41 -17.53
CA LEU A 68 16.98 -7.13 -16.83
C LEU A 68 17.80 -6.18 -17.71
N LEU A 69 17.24 -5.03 -18.07
CA LEU A 69 17.93 -3.98 -18.80
C LEU A 69 18.76 -3.16 -17.80
N GLU A 70 20.08 -3.33 -17.86
CA GLU A 70 21.03 -2.63 -16.98
C GLU A 70 21.14 -1.14 -17.33
N ALA A 71 21.43 -0.31 -16.32
CA ALA A 71 21.60 1.12 -16.49
C ALA A 71 22.87 1.46 -17.32
N GLY A 72 22.70 2.04 -18.50
CA GLY A 72 23.71 2.66 -19.38
C GLY A 72 23.17 3.91 -20.11
N GLU A 73 23.96 4.52 -21.00
CA GLU A 73 23.56 5.75 -21.71
C GLU A 73 22.26 5.59 -22.53
N GLU A 74 22.07 4.45 -23.20
CA GLU A 74 20.83 4.13 -23.96
C GLU A 74 19.62 3.80 -23.06
N THR A 75 19.81 3.53 -21.77
CA THR A 75 18.73 3.20 -20.84
C THR A 75 18.31 4.38 -19.96
N GLN A 76 18.87 5.57 -20.19
CA GLN A 76 18.38 6.79 -19.55
C GLN A 76 17.07 7.26 -20.18
N ASP A 77 16.87 6.98 -21.47
CA ASP A 77 15.64 7.29 -22.19
C ASP A 77 14.63 6.13 -22.06
N GLU A 78 13.53 6.39 -21.33
CA GLU A 78 12.41 5.47 -21.18
C GLU A 78 11.84 5.02 -22.53
N GLY A 79 11.68 5.96 -23.46
CA GLY A 79 11.08 5.69 -24.76
C GLY A 79 11.94 4.76 -25.60
N ALA A 80 13.27 5.00 -25.60
CA ALA A 80 14.23 4.13 -26.26
C ALA A 80 14.21 2.70 -25.68
N MET A 81 14.14 2.55 -24.35
CA MET A 81 14.04 1.24 -23.71
C MET A 81 12.77 0.50 -24.10
N ARG A 82 11.60 1.15 -24.03
CA ARG A 82 10.33 0.51 -24.42
C ARG A 82 10.32 0.11 -25.90
N ASN A 83 10.88 0.95 -26.77
CA ASN A 83 11.06 0.61 -28.18
C ASN A 83 11.97 -0.61 -28.39
N LYS A 84 13.09 -0.69 -27.64
CA LYS A 84 14.00 -1.85 -27.69
C LYS A 84 13.30 -3.15 -27.28
N ILE A 85 12.50 -3.12 -26.22
CA ILE A 85 11.72 -4.31 -25.80
C ILE A 85 10.67 -4.67 -26.87
N LEU A 86 10.01 -3.69 -27.46
CA LEU A 86 9.06 -3.91 -28.55
C LEU A 86 9.73 -4.56 -29.77
N GLN A 87 10.93 -4.11 -30.14
CA GLN A 87 11.72 -4.72 -31.21
C GLN A 87 12.13 -6.17 -30.88
N GLU A 88 12.48 -6.45 -29.63
CA GLU A 88 12.74 -7.82 -29.18
C GLU A 88 11.49 -8.71 -29.29
N CYS A 89 10.30 -8.17 -28.96
CA CYS A 89 9.03 -8.86 -29.17
C CYS A 89 8.85 -9.27 -30.64
N ILE A 90 9.05 -8.33 -31.57
CA ILE A 90 8.97 -8.58 -33.02
C ILE A 90 10.01 -9.62 -33.44
N ARG A 91 11.27 -9.47 -33.00
CA ARG A 91 12.38 -10.37 -33.34
C ARG A 91 12.13 -11.80 -32.87
N LEU A 92 11.55 -11.98 -31.68
CA LEU A 92 11.21 -13.28 -31.11
C LEU A 92 9.93 -13.88 -31.73
N GLY A 93 9.19 -13.11 -32.54
CA GLY A 93 7.91 -13.54 -33.09
C GLY A 93 6.82 -13.67 -32.03
N CYS A 94 6.85 -12.80 -31.01
CA CYS A 94 5.83 -12.76 -29.96
C CYS A 94 4.43 -12.61 -30.56
N HIS A 95 3.43 -13.26 -29.96
CA HIS A 95 2.03 -13.11 -30.33
C HIS A 95 1.40 -11.88 -29.65
N TRP A 96 1.84 -11.62 -28.42
CA TRP A 96 1.36 -10.50 -27.61
C TRP A 96 2.50 -9.79 -26.90
N PHE A 97 2.37 -8.48 -26.81
CA PHE A 97 3.17 -7.61 -25.95
C PHE A 97 2.30 -7.09 -24.81
N ILE A 98 2.82 -7.09 -23.58
CA ILE A 98 2.19 -6.48 -22.41
C ILE A 98 3.14 -5.42 -21.85
N ASN A 99 2.66 -4.20 -21.64
CA ASN A 99 3.35 -3.20 -20.82
C ASN A 99 2.72 -3.14 -19.44
N ILE A 100 3.54 -3.09 -18.40
CA ILE A 100 3.12 -2.91 -17.01
C ILE A 100 4.08 -1.93 -16.32
N ASP A 101 3.58 -0.75 -15.96
CA ASP A 101 4.32 0.16 -15.09
C ASP A 101 4.10 -0.18 -13.62
N SER A 102 5.18 -0.13 -12.82
CA SER A 102 5.17 -0.61 -11.43
C SER A 102 4.31 0.21 -10.47
N TYR A 103 3.84 1.40 -10.87
CA TYR A 103 2.87 2.18 -10.10
C TYR A 103 1.42 1.66 -10.26
N ALA A 104 1.18 0.68 -11.14
CA ALA A 104 -0.11 0.01 -11.29
C ALA A 104 -0.11 -1.31 -10.51
N PHE A 105 -0.83 -1.32 -9.38
CA PHE A 105 -1.13 -2.55 -8.67
C PHE A 105 -2.24 -3.30 -9.40
N LEU A 106 -1.94 -4.51 -9.86
CA LEU A 106 -2.90 -5.40 -10.50
C LEU A 106 -3.26 -6.55 -9.56
N ASN A 107 -4.53 -6.93 -9.57
CA ASN A 107 -4.96 -8.18 -8.93
C ASN A 107 -4.45 -9.38 -9.72
N ASN A 108 -4.55 -10.56 -9.11
CA ASN A 108 -4.09 -11.82 -9.68
C ASN A 108 -4.73 -12.11 -11.05
N GLU A 109 -3.96 -12.74 -11.93
CA GLU A 109 -4.35 -13.24 -13.26
C GLU A 109 -4.81 -12.17 -14.26
N ILE A 110 -4.78 -10.89 -13.88
CA ILE A 110 -5.20 -9.78 -14.74
C ILE A 110 -4.40 -9.70 -16.04
N PRO A 111 -3.05 -9.84 -16.06
CA PRO A 111 -2.30 -9.85 -17.32
C PRO A 111 -2.79 -10.94 -18.28
N ALA A 112 -3.02 -12.16 -17.80
CA ALA A 112 -3.59 -13.24 -18.61
C ALA A 112 -5.01 -12.94 -19.06
N LEU A 113 -5.86 -12.40 -18.17
CA LEU A 113 -7.24 -12.05 -18.49
C LEU A 113 -7.32 -11.02 -19.62
N LEU A 114 -6.46 -9.99 -19.61
CA LEU A 114 -6.42 -8.97 -20.66
C LEU A 114 -6.16 -9.58 -22.05
N LEU A 115 -5.27 -10.59 -22.15
CA LEU A 115 -5.04 -11.31 -23.41
C LEU A 115 -6.29 -12.09 -23.87
N HIS A 116 -7.03 -12.69 -22.95
CA HIS A 116 -8.24 -13.46 -23.26
C HIS A 116 -9.40 -12.60 -23.79
N LEU A 117 -9.43 -11.30 -23.48
CA LEU A 117 -10.45 -10.38 -23.99
C LEU A 117 -10.29 -10.11 -25.50
N GLY A 118 -9.12 -10.41 -26.10
CA GLY A 118 -8.95 -10.54 -27.55
C GLY A 118 -8.97 -9.25 -28.36
N HIS A 119 -8.87 -8.08 -27.72
CA HIS A 119 -8.77 -6.79 -28.41
C HIS A 119 -7.33 -6.50 -28.85
N PRO A 120 -7.07 -6.07 -30.10
CA PRO A 120 -5.70 -5.87 -30.61
C PRO A 120 -4.86 -4.85 -29.83
N VAL A 121 -5.48 -3.81 -29.28
CA VAL A 121 -4.88 -2.88 -28.33
C VAL A 121 -5.87 -2.67 -27.20
N LEU A 122 -5.53 -3.11 -25.99
CA LEU A 122 -6.43 -3.09 -24.85
C LEU A 122 -5.73 -2.63 -23.59
N ALA A 123 -6.36 -1.70 -22.87
CA ALA A 123 -5.92 -1.28 -21.54
C ALA A 123 -7.03 -1.50 -20.49
N PRO A 124 -6.69 -1.96 -19.27
CA PRO A 124 -7.60 -1.81 -18.15
C PRO A 124 -7.76 -0.33 -17.78
N VAL A 125 -8.98 0.07 -17.42
CA VAL A 125 -9.22 1.37 -16.78
C VAL A 125 -8.83 1.25 -15.31
N LEU A 126 -7.71 1.87 -14.95
CA LEU A 126 -7.17 1.96 -13.59
C LEU A 126 -7.25 3.41 -13.14
N ARG A 127 -7.64 3.62 -11.89
CA ARG A 127 -7.78 4.97 -11.30
C ARG A 127 -6.70 5.23 -10.26
N VAL A 128 -6.22 6.46 -10.18
CA VAL A 128 -5.40 6.91 -9.06
C VAL A 128 -6.24 6.92 -7.78
N GLN A 129 -5.62 6.51 -6.67
CA GLN A 129 -6.26 6.58 -5.36
C GLN A 129 -6.60 8.03 -5.01
N ARG A 130 -7.86 8.28 -4.66
CA ARG A 130 -8.42 9.62 -4.37
C ARG A 130 -8.13 10.63 -5.50
N GLY A 131 -8.81 10.47 -6.63
CA GLY A 131 -8.74 11.40 -7.76
C GLY A 131 -9.59 10.96 -8.94
N ILE A 132 -9.58 11.76 -10.01
CA ILE A 132 -10.17 11.44 -11.31
C ILE A 132 -9.12 11.05 -12.35
N GLU A 133 -7.83 11.16 -12.00
CA GLU A 133 -6.73 10.70 -12.84
C GLU A 133 -6.77 9.19 -13.03
N SER A 134 -6.40 8.73 -14.23
CA SER A 134 -6.54 7.33 -14.61
C SER A 134 -5.46 6.87 -15.59
N SER A 135 -5.52 5.61 -16.00
CA SER A 135 -4.70 5.02 -17.07
C SER A 135 -5.23 5.33 -18.47
N PHE A 136 -6.28 6.15 -18.60
CA PHE A 136 -7.09 6.26 -19.81
C PHE A 136 -7.68 7.66 -20.02
N TRP A 137 -7.77 8.07 -21.27
CA TRP A 137 -8.51 9.25 -21.71
C TRP A 137 -9.26 8.97 -23.01
N ARG A 138 -10.37 9.65 -23.20
CA ARG A 138 -11.25 9.51 -24.37
C ARG A 138 -11.19 10.67 -25.34
N ASP A 139 -10.92 11.86 -24.81
CA ASP A 139 -10.86 13.08 -25.60
C ASP A 139 -9.44 13.60 -25.66
N ILE A 140 -9.21 14.49 -26.63
CA ILE A 140 -7.97 15.22 -26.82
C ILE A 140 -8.34 16.69 -26.90
N ASP A 141 -7.58 17.53 -26.21
CA ASP A 141 -7.67 18.97 -26.35
C ASP A 141 -7.19 19.40 -27.73
N GLY A 142 -8.03 20.14 -28.46
CA GLY A 142 -7.77 20.53 -29.85
C GLY A 142 -6.66 21.58 -30.02
N ILE A 143 -6.19 22.22 -28.94
CA ILE A 143 -5.16 23.27 -28.98
C ILE A 143 -3.78 22.64 -28.83
N ASN A 144 -3.59 21.77 -27.85
CA ASN A 144 -2.28 21.21 -27.52
C ASN A 144 -2.16 19.71 -27.80
N SER A 145 -3.21 19.08 -28.38
CA SER A 145 -3.27 17.65 -28.64
C SER A 145 -3.03 16.76 -27.41
N SER A 146 -3.28 17.30 -26.21
CA SER A 146 -3.09 16.58 -24.95
C SER A 146 -4.37 15.83 -24.55
N PRO A 147 -4.27 14.66 -23.91
CA PRO A 147 -5.45 13.93 -23.43
C PRO A 147 -6.26 14.76 -22.42
N THR A 148 -7.59 14.70 -22.53
CA THR A 148 -8.50 15.42 -21.63
C THR A 148 -9.69 14.55 -21.20
N TYR A 149 -10.38 14.96 -20.14
CA TYR A 149 -11.50 14.21 -19.59
C TYR A 149 -12.76 14.40 -20.45
N SER A 150 -13.34 13.28 -20.89
CA SER A 150 -14.64 13.29 -21.56
C SER A 150 -15.77 13.55 -20.57
N TRP A 151 -16.93 13.93 -21.11
CA TRP A 151 -18.14 14.20 -20.33
C TRP A 151 -18.59 13.03 -19.43
N ASP A 152 -18.24 11.79 -19.79
CA ASP A 152 -18.58 10.56 -19.06
C ASP A 152 -17.42 9.98 -18.25
N HIS A 153 -16.26 10.66 -18.19
CA HIS A 153 -15.07 10.18 -17.47
C HIS A 153 -15.35 9.87 -16.00
N ALA A 154 -16.12 10.73 -15.33
CA ALA A 154 -16.52 10.51 -13.93
C ALA A 154 -17.40 9.26 -13.74
N ALA A 155 -18.26 8.94 -14.71
CA ALA A 155 -19.09 7.73 -14.66
C ALA A 155 -18.24 6.47 -14.78
N LEU A 156 -17.24 6.49 -15.66
CA LEU A 156 -16.24 5.42 -15.85
C LEU A 156 -15.39 5.23 -14.59
N MET A 157 -14.87 6.34 -14.02
CA MET A 157 -14.04 6.30 -12.81
C MET A 157 -14.78 5.82 -11.57
N ASN A 158 -16.10 5.96 -11.53
CA ASN A 158 -16.94 5.50 -10.44
C ASN A 158 -17.57 4.13 -10.70
N ASN A 159 -17.18 3.45 -11.79
CA ASN A 159 -17.70 2.13 -12.19
C ASN A 159 -19.23 2.05 -12.12
N GLN A 160 -19.90 3.11 -12.60
CA GLN A 160 -21.36 3.12 -12.66
C GLN A 160 -21.84 1.95 -13.53
N PRO A 161 -23.02 1.35 -13.25
CA PRO A 161 -23.51 0.22 -14.05
C PRO A 161 -23.58 0.50 -15.56
N SER A 162 -23.92 1.75 -15.93
CA SER A 162 -23.95 2.24 -17.32
C SER A 162 -22.57 2.37 -17.97
N ALA A 163 -21.51 2.39 -17.15
CA ALA A 163 -20.13 2.63 -17.54
C ALA A 163 -19.29 1.34 -17.55
N ARG A 164 -19.92 0.16 -17.53
CA ARG A 164 -19.27 -1.16 -17.65
C ARG A 164 -19.23 -1.60 -19.11
N GLY A 165 -18.04 -1.89 -19.62
CA GLY A 165 -17.88 -2.39 -20.99
C GLY A 165 -16.53 -2.03 -21.59
N TYR A 166 -16.53 -1.81 -22.89
CA TYR A 166 -15.37 -1.42 -23.69
C TYR A 166 -15.57 -0.02 -24.25
N TRP A 167 -14.50 0.77 -24.23
CA TRP A 167 -14.54 2.20 -24.55
C TRP A 167 -13.41 2.54 -25.49
N HIS A 168 -13.70 3.34 -26.52
CA HIS A 168 -12.64 3.91 -27.35
C HIS A 168 -11.80 4.88 -26.52
N ALA A 169 -10.48 4.72 -26.58
CA ALA A 169 -9.51 5.61 -25.97
C ALA A 169 -8.90 6.54 -27.01
N SER A 170 -8.66 7.79 -26.61
CA SER A 170 -7.72 8.67 -27.29
C SER A 170 -6.29 8.44 -26.80
N CYS A 171 -6.12 7.97 -25.56
CA CYS A 171 -4.83 7.57 -25.01
C CYS A 171 -4.98 6.58 -23.84
N ILE A 172 -4.00 5.70 -23.70
CA ILE A 172 -3.86 4.69 -22.65
C ILE A 172 -2.43 4.75 -22.07
N ARG A 173 -2.24 4.44 -20.79
CA ARG A 173 -0.92 4.40 -20.14
C ARG A 173 -0.83 3.36 -19.04
N GLY A 174 0.39 3.07 -18.59
CA GLY A 174 0.64 2.20 -17.44
C GLY A 174 0.52 0.72 -17.76
N VAL A 175 -0.70 0.24 -18.02
CA VAL A 175 -0.97 -1.17 -18.32
C VAL A 175 -1.72 -1.29 -19.62
N TYR A 176 -1.22 -2.10 -20.55
CA TYR A 176 -1.91 -2.40 -21.80
C TYR A 176 -1.32 -3.64 -22.49
N VAL A 177 -2.11 -4.25 -23.36
CA VAL A 177 -1.71 -5.37 -24.22
C VAL A 177 -1.83 -4.98 -25.69
N ILE A 178 -0.93 -5.49 -26.51
CA ILE A 178 -0.87 -5.23 -27.95
C ILE A 178 -0.66 -6.54 -28.70
N HIS A 179 -1.50 -6.79 -29.70
CA HIS A 179 -1.37 -7.92 -30.60
C HIS A 179 -0.26 -7.68 -31.63
N ARG A 180 0.46 -8.75 -32.00
CA ARG A 180 1.57 -8.69 -32.96
C ARG A 180 1.26 -7.92 -34.25
N ASP A 181 0.09 -8.15 -34.84
CA ASP A 181 -0.32 -7.51 -36.12
C ASP A 181 -0.32 -5.98 -36.07
N ILE A 182 -0.38 -5.39 -34.86
CA ILE A 182 -0.27 -3.96 -34.63
C ILE A 182 1.19 -3.54 -34.50
N LEU A 183 2.02 -4.30 -33.78
CA LEU A 183 3.42 -3.99 -33.53
C LEU A 183 4.21 -3.79 -34.83
N GLU A 184 3.95 -4.63 -35.83
CA GLU A 184 4.63 -4.56 -37.14
C GLU A 184 4.26 -3.31 -37.96
N ARG A 185 3.22 -2.57 -37.57
CA ARG A 185 2.78 -1.31 -38.22
C ARG A 185 3.39 -0.07 -37.56
N LEU A 186 3.96 -0.22 -36.37
CA LEU A 186 4.47 0.88 -35.58
C LEU A 186 5.99 0.99 -35.77
N ASN A 187 6.47 2.20 -36.03
CA ASN A 187 7.90 2.47 -36.10
C ASN A 187 8.32 3.33 -34.91
N MET A 188 9.04 2.74 -33.95
CA MET A 188 9.54 3.41 -32.75
C MET A 188 8.48 4.26 -32.01
N PRO A 189 7.29 3.68 -31.69
CA PRO A 189 6.14 4.45 -31.23
C PRO A 189 6.36 5.21 -29.92
N TYR A 190 7.28 4.75 -29.06
CA TYR A 190 7.55 5.38 -27.76
C TYR A 190 8.43 6.65 -27.83
N THR A 191 9.03 6.93 -28.99
CA THR A 191 9.85 8.14 -29.23
C THR A 191 9.28 8.97 -30.39
N HIS A 192 8.00 8.78 -30.71
CA HIS A 192 7.34 9.42 -31.84
C HIS A 192 7.19 10.93 -31.61
N ALA A 193 7.82 11.73 -32.48
CA ALA A 193 8.12 13.14 -32.22
C ALA A 193 7.01 14.14 -32.57
N HIS A 194 5.92 13.72 -33.23
CA HIS A 194 4.99 14.65 -33.87
C HIS A 194 3.99 15.35 -32.93
N SER A 195 3.93 15.00 -31.64
CA SER A 195 2.81 15.36 -30.76
C SER A 195 3.16 15.98 -29.41
N VAL A 196 4.39 16.48 -29.20
CA VAL A 196 4.75 17.10 -27.91
C VAL A 196 4.97 18.61 -28.05
N PRO A 197 4.38 19.45 -27.18
CA PRO A 197 4.71 20.87 -27.11
C PRO A 197 6.22 21.06 -26.98
N LYS A 198 6.79 21.95 -27.79
CA LYS A 198 8.24 22.29 -27.82
C LYS A 198 8.81 22.83 -26.49
N THR A 199 8.00 22.87 -25.42
CA THR A 199 8.37 23.31 -24.07
C THR A 199 8.99 22.20 -23.23
N HIS A 200 8.91 20.94 -23.66
CA HIS A 200 9.56 19.81 -22.98
C HIS A 200 10.78 19.31 -23.77
N ALA A 201 11.90 19.14 -23.08
CA ALA A 201 13.16 18.64 -23.67
C ALA A 201 13.04 17.19 -24.18
N HIS A 202 12.09 16.42 -23.65
CA HIS A 202 11.77 15.07 -24.07
C HIS A 202 10.25 14.87 -24.18
N PRO A 203 9.76 14.15 -25.20
CA PRO A 203 8.36 13.80 -25.31
C PRO A 203 7.91 12.87 -24.17
N ASP A 204 6.70 13.08 -23.63
CA ASP A 204 6.08 12.09 -22.75
C ASP A 204 5.88 10.78 -23.53
N THR A 205 6.55 9.72 -23.06
CA THR A 205 6.62 8.40 -23.68
C THR A 205 5.24 7.79 -23.96
N ASP A 206 4.29 7.97 -23.04
CA ASP A 206 2.94 7.44 -23.17
C ASP A 206 2.16 8.25 -24.23
N LEU A 207 2.32 9.58 -24.25
CA LEU A 207 1.69 10.44 -25.26
C LEU A 207 2.21 10.16 -26.67
N ALA A 208 3.53 9.96 -26.82
CA ALA A 208 4.17 9.59 -28.07
C ALA A 208 3.57 8.28 -28.62
N PHE A 209 3.48 7.26 -27.76
CA PHE A 209 2.89 5.97 -28.09
C PHE A 209 1.42 6.07 -28.52
N CYS A 210 0.60 6.80 -27.75
CA CYS A 210 -0.79 7.05 -28.11
C CYS A 210 -0.92 7.78 -29.45
N SER A 211 -0.04 8.75 -29.75
CA SER A 211 -0.08 9.46 -31.03
C SER A 211 0.29 8.56 -32.20
N ALA A 212 1.34 7.75 -32.05
CA ALA A 212 1.74 6.79 -33.07
C ALA A 212 0.60 5.83 -33.43
N LEU A 213 -0.15 5.33 -32.43
CA LEU A 213 -1.33 4.50 -32.67
C LEU A 213 -2.44 5.23 -33.43
N ARG A 214 -2.77 6.47 -33.05
CA ARG A 214 -3.81 7.27 -33.72
C ARG A 214 -3.43 7.57 -35.17
N GLU A 215 -2.18 7.96 -35.42
CA GLU A 215 -1.68 8.25 -36.77
C GLU A 215 -1.64 7.00 -37.66
N ALA A 216 -1.36 5.83 -37.08
CA ALA A 216 -1.45 4.54 -37.76
C ALA A 216 -2.91 4.05 -37.96
N GLY A 217 -3.91 4.81 -37.52
CA GLY A 217 -5.32 4.42 -37.60
C GLY A 217 -5.69 3.22 -36.73
N VAL A 218 -4.92 2.95 -35.67
CA VAL A 218 -5.13 1.82 -34.77
C VAL A 218 -6.02 2.27 -33.60
N PRO A 219 -7.23 1.71 -33.44
CA PRO A 219 -8.10 2.05 -32.33
C PRO A 219 -7.53 1.49 -31.02
N MET A 220 -7.46 2.33 -29.99
CA MET A 220 -7.20 1.91 -28.62
C MET A 220 -8.52 1.62 -27.92
N VAL A 221 -8.59 0.48 -27.22
CA VAL A 221 -9.75 0.09 -26.42
C VAL A 221 -9.37 0.08 -24.94
N ALA A 222 -10.24 0.61 -24.09
CA ALA A 222 -10.13 0.45 -22.64
C ALA A 222 -11.30 -0.33 -22.08
N THR A 223 -11.07 -1.12 -21.04
CA THR A 223 -12.10 -1.97 -20.43
C THR A 223 -12.36 -1.61 -18.97
N THR A 224 -13.65 -1.49 -18.67
CA THR A 224 -14.23 -1.47 -17.32
C THR A 224 -15.07 -2.74 -17.06
N ALA A 225 -15.08 -3.68 -18.00
CA ALA A 225 -15.89 -4.89 -17.94
C ALA A 225 -15.40 -5.88 -16.87
N VAL A 226 -14.11 -5.83 -16.52
CA VAL A 226 -13.50 -6.65 -15.49
C VAL A 226 -13.59 -5.93 -14.13
N PRO A 227 -14.38 -6.43 -13.17
CA PRO A 227 -14.40 -5.86 -11.83
C PRO A 227 -13.08 -6.13 -11.11
N ASN A 228 -12.70 -5.24 -10.21
CA ASN A 228 -11.51 -5.40 -9.35
C ASN A 228 -10.23 -5.67 -10.15
N ILE A 229 -9.99 -4.91 -11.23
CA ILE A 229 -8.80 -5.14 -12.08
C ILE A 229 -7.50 -4.65 -11.44
N GLY A 230 -7.56 -3.63 -10.60
CA GLY A 230 -6.38 -3.04 -9.98
C GLY A 230 -6.58 -1.56 -9.67
N ILE A 231 -5.48 -0.89 -9.29
CA ILE A 231 -5.48 0.52 -8.94
C ILE A 231 -4.12 1.16 -9.22
N LEU A 232 -4.11 2.47 -9.49
CA LEU A 232 -2.86 3.23 -9.62
C LEU A 232 -2.47 3.83 -8.27
N THR A 233 -1.20 3.69 -7.89
CA THR A 233 -0.66 4.41 -6.74
C THR A 233 -0.59 5.90 -7.06
N ASN A 234 -1.00 6.72 -6.09
CA ASN A 234 -0.72 8.15 -6.11
C ASN A 234 0.75 8.35 -5.69
N ASN A 235 1.57 8.75 -6.64
CA ASN A 235 3.00 9.03 -6.45
C ASN A 235 3.33 10.53 -6.52
N THR A 236 2.31 11.40 -6.51
CA THR A 236 2.52 12.85 -6.50
C THR A 236 3.32 13.25 -5.26
N HIS A 237 4.47 13.88 -5.49
CA HIS A 237 5.44 14.25 -4.45
C HIS A 237 6.03 13.08 -3.63
N HIS A 238 5.88 11.83 -4.10
CA HIS A 238 6.51 10.69 -3.43
C HIS A 238 8.02 10.74 -3.63
N GLN A 239 8.76 10.49 -2.56
CA GLN A 239 10.22 10.37 -2.57
C GLN A 239 10.56 8.92 -2.28
N VAL A 240 11.64 8.42 -2.90
CA VAL A 240 12.08 7.02 -2.77
C VAL A 240 12.14 6.54 -1.32
N ASN A 241 12.64 7.38 -0.41
CA ASN A 241 12.86 7.01 0.99
C ASN A 241 11.60 7.14 1.88
N THR A 242 10.48 7.61 1.32
CA THR A 242 9.23 7.74 2.05
C THR A 242 8.69 6.36 2.39
N GLN A 243 8.48 6.11 3.68
CA GLN A 243 7.95 4.83 4.15
C GLN A 243 6.50 4.65 3.72
N ASN A 244 6.17 3.46 3.20
CA ASN A 244 4.83 3.06 2.78
C ASN A 244 3.77 3.27 3.88
N LEU A 245 4.17 3.09 5.15
CA LEU A 245 3.32 3.30 6.31
C LEU A 245 2.72 4.71 6.35
N LEU A 246 3.46 5.72 5.87
CA LEU A 246 3.07 7.13 5.88
C LEU A 246 2.12 7.52 4.73
N THR A 247 1.83 6.62 3.80
CA THR A 247 1.06 6.95 2.60
C THR A 247 -0.43 6.62 2.70
N LEU A 248 -0.97 6.46 3.90
CA LEU A 248 -2.41 6.18 4.13
C LEU A 248 -3.31 7.22 3.44
N GLU A 249 -3.00 8.50 3.58
CA GLU A 249 -3.86 9.56 3.04
C GLU A 249 -3.85 9.61 1.51
N SER A 250 -2.68 9.46 0.89
CA SER A 250 -2.52 9.50 -0.56
C SER A 250 -2.91 8.18 -1.24
N ASN A 251 -2.76 7.06 -0.54
CA ASN A 251 -2.97 5.71 -1.07
C ASN A 251 -3.81 4.82 -0.13
N PRO A 252 -5.03 5.23 0.26
CA PRO A 252 -5.82 4.53 1.28
C PRO A 252 -6.25 3.13 0.89
N VAL A 253 -6.55 2.86 -0.38
CA VAL A 253 -7.05 1.54 -0.82
C VAL A 253 -5.95 0.50 -0.70
N LEU A 254 -4.76 0.80 -1.22
CA LEU A 254 -3.63 -0.13 -1.18
C LEU A 254 -3.04 -0.20 0.23
N TRP A 255 -3.00 0.91 0.97
CA TRP A 255 -2.63 0.93 2.38
C TRP A 255 -3.54 0.02 3.20
N ASN A 256 -4.86 0.13 3.06
CA ASN A 256 -5.81 -0.75 3.74
C ASN A 256 -5.65 -2.22 3.34
N TYR A 257 -5.37 -2.50 2.07
CA TYR A 257 -5.15 -3.87 1.59
C TYR A 257 -3.90 -4.51 2.23
N ILE A 258 -2.82 -3.73 2.39
CA ILE A 258 -1.52 -4.21 2.88
C ILE A 258 -1.47 -4.26 4.41
N TYR A 259 -1.98 -3.22 5.08
CA TYR A 259 -1.76 -3.02 6.51
C TYR A 259 -2.91 -3.48 7.39
N LEU A 260 -4.11 -3.68 6.84
CA LEU A 260 -5.27 -4.20 7.59
C LEU A 260 -5.59 -5.64 7.22
N THR A 261 -5.89 -6.44 8.24
CA THR A 261 -6.24 -7.85 8.02
C THR A 261 -7.55 -7.97 7.22
N PRO A 262 -7.75 -9.09 6.49
CA PRO A 262 -9.06 -9.43 5.95
C PRO A 262 -10.15 -9.46 7.03
N THR A 263 -9.82 -10.00 8.21
CA THR A 263 -10.74 -10.11 9.35
C THR A 263 -11.27 -8.75 9.80
N TRP A 264 -10.40 -7.74 9.94
CA TRP A 264 -10.83 -6.39 10.28
C TRP A 264 -11.74 -5.79 9.22
N ARG A 265 -11.40 -5.97 7.93
CA ARG A 265 -12.23 -5.49 6.81
C ARG A 265 -13.63 -6.10 6.82
N GLU A 266 -13.79 -7.33 7.29
CA GLU A 266 -15.11 -7.95 7.48
C GLU A 266 -15.83 -7.38 8.71
N ILE A 267 -15.13 -7.17 9.83
CA ILE A 267 -15.69 -6.61 11.08
C ILE A 267 -16.31 -5.24 10.83
N ILE A 268 -15.59 -4.32 10.16
CA ILE A 268 -16.10 -2.97 9.85
C ILE A 268 -17.34 -2.99 8.95
N THR A 269 -17.54 -4.05 8.17
CA THR A 269 -18.75 -4.24 7.33
C THR A 269 -19.89 -4.98 8.04
N GLY A 270 -19.76 -5.30 9.33
CA GLY A 270 -20.83 -5.86 10.16
C GLY A 270 -20.59 -7.27 10.67
N ALA A 271 -19.44 -7.90 10.40
CA ALA A 271 -19.09 -9.21 10.95
C ALA A 271 -18.62 -9.12 12.42
N PHE A 272 -19.40 -8.44 13.28
CA PHE A 272 -19.02 -8.15 14.67
C PHE A 272 -18.81 -9.40 15.53
N SER A 273 -19.35 -10.55 15.14
CA SER A 273 -19.09 -11.83 15.81
C SER A 273 -17.62 -12.30 15.75
N LYS A 274 -16.81 -11.70 14.86
CA LYS A 274 -15.36 -11.94 14.77
C LYS A 274 -14.55 -11.14 15.80
N VAL A 275 -15.19 -10.24 16.54
CA VAL A 275 -14.56 -9.52 17.66
C VAL A 275 -14.49 -10.47 18.86
N MET A 276 -13.30 -10.66 19.40
CA MET A 276 -13.11 -11.49 20.59
C MET A 276 -13.31 -10.64 21.84
N ARG A 277 -13.93 -11.23 22.86
CA ARG A 277 -14.07 -10.63 24.20
C ARG A 277 -13.47 -11.58 25.23
N PRO A 278 -12.13 -11.61 25.37
CA PRO A 278 -11.48 -12.60 26.21
C PRO A 278 -11.66 -12.34 27.71
N CYS A 279 -11.96 -11.11 28.12
CA CYS A 279 -12.33 -10.75 29.48
C CYS A 279 -13.58 -9.86 29.49
N ASP A 280 -14.13 -9.60 30.68
CA ASP A 280 -15.22 -8.65 30.82
C ASP A 280 -14.76 -7.25 30.40
N GLU A 281 -15.49 -6.60 29.48
CA GLU A 281 -15.17 -5.30 28.87
C GLU A 281 -13.74 -5.15 28.28
N VAL A 282 -13.08 -6.27 27.95
CA VAL A 282 -11.83 -6.29 27.19
C VAL A 282 -12.10 -6.91 25.82
N TYR A 283 -11.91 -6.14 24.76
CA TYR A 283 -12.13 -6.56 23.38
C TYR A 283 -10.79 -6.72 22.65
N GLN A 284 -10.69 -7.74 21.79
CA GLN A 284 -9.52 -8.04 20.99
C GLN A 284 -9.89 -8.11 19.51
N TYR A 285 -9.21 -7.29 18.71
CA TYR A 285 -9.44 -7.13 17.28
C TYR A 285 -8.19 -7.53 16.48
N PRO A 286 -8.26 -8.55 15.61
CA PRO A 286 -7.18 -8.86 14.68
C PRO A 286 -7.16 -7.79 13.58
N THR A 287 -6.40 -6.72 13.79
CA THR A 287 -6.59 -5.46 13.06
C THR A 287 -5.55 -5.25 11.98
N PHE A 288 -4.29 -5.32 12.37
CA PHE A 288 -3.17 -5.00 11.50
C PHE A 288 -2.46 -6.25 11.00
N THR A 289 -1.84 -6.17 9.82
CA THR A 289 -0.98 -7.24 9.32
C THR A 289 0.39 -7.20 10.01
N PRO A 290 1.17 -8.30 9.99
CA PRO A 290 2.55 -8.28 10.46
C PRO A 290 3.42 -7.21 9.78
N VAL A 291 3.13 -6.88 8.51
CA VAL A 291 3.83 -5.84 7.74
C VAL A 291 3.65 -4.45 8.39
N PHE A 292 2.47 -4.14 8.93
CA PHE A 292 2.26 -2.89 9.67
C PHE A 292 3.17 -2.81 10.89
N ALA A 293 3.23 -3.90 11.67
CA ALA A 293 4.05 -3.97 12.86
C ALA A 293 5.55 -3.85 12.52
N GLU A 294 5.99 -4.55 11.48
CA GLU A 294 7.37 -4.50 10.99
C GLU A 294 7.77 -3.09 10.53
N ASP A 295 6.93 -2.42 9.72
CA ASP A 295 7.22 -1.08 9.22
C ASP A 295 7.26 -0.04 10.36
N LEU A 296 6.30 -0.14 11.29
CA LEU A 296 6.25 0.75 12.46
C LEU A 296 7.50 0.57 13.35
N LEU A 297 7.88 -0.69 13.65
CA LEU A 297 9.07 -0.97 14.43
C LEU A 297 10.35 -0.57 13.67
N SER A 298 10.41 -0.79 12.37
CA SER A 298 11.54 -0.37 11.55
C SER A 298 11.71 1.15 11.57
N MET A 299 10.62 1.93 11.61
CA MET A 299 10.69 3.38 11.83
C MET A 299 11.19 3.71 13.24
N ALA A 300 10.64 3.06 14.27
CA ALA A 300 11.04 3.29 15.66
C ALA A 300 12.54 2.98 15.90
N TYR A 301 13.04 1.88 15.35
CA TYR A 301 14.44 1.48 15.45
C TYR A 301 15.39 2.30 14.59
N ARG A 302 14.93 2.93 13.50
CA ARG A 302 15.74 3.88 12.72
C ARG A 302 15.93 5.22 13.43
N ILE A 303 14.90 5.69 14.14
CA ILE A 303 14.97 6.94 14.91
C ILE A 303 15.75 6.73 16.21
N ASP A 304 15.55 5.58 16.86
CA ASP A 304 16.31 5.10 18.02
C ASP A 304 16.39 6.07 19.21
N GLN A 305 15.30 6.79 19.50
CA GLN A 305 15.21 7.76 20.61
C GLN A 305 14.46 7.22 21.83
N TRP A 306 14.73 5.96 22.20
CA TRP A 306 14.07 5.30 23.33
C TRP A 306 14.33 6.02 24.66
N SER A 307 13.31 6.08 25.51
CA SER A 307 13.44 6.58 26.89
C SER A 307 14.36 5.69 27.72
N LYS A 308 14.79 6.21 28.89
CA LYS A 308 15.58 5.44 29.86
C LYS A 308 14.75 4.52 30.76
N GLY A 309 13.41 4.55 30.67
CA GLY A 309 12.53 3.81 31.57
C GLY A 309 12.60 4.31 33.02
N THR A 310 12.71 5.61 33.22
CA THR A 310 12.74 6.23 34.56
C THR A 310 11.48 7.05 34.79
N SER A 311 11.08 7.26 36.05
CA SER A 311 9.93 8.11 36.39
C SER A 311 10.10 9.58 36.02
N LEU A 312 11.33 9.99 35.71
CA LEU A 312 11.63 11.29 35.13
C LEU A 312 11.80 11.15 33.62
N ASP A 313 10.93 11.84 32.87
CA ASP A 313 11.01 11.95 31.43
C ASP A 313 10.77 13.41 31.01
N SER A 314 11.86 14.12 30.73
CA SER A 314 11.82 15.54 30.35
C SER A 314 11.12 15.81 29.00
N ARG A 315 10.71 14.75 28.29
CA ARG A 315 9.92 14.85 27.05
C ARG A 315 8.42 14.99 27.33
N LYS A 316 7.98 14.76 28.58
CA LYS A 316 6.61 15.02 29.05
C LYS A 316 6.49 16.46 29.55
N ASP A 317 5.34 17.09 29.33
CA ASP A 317 5.04 18.44 29.84
C ASP A 317 5.19 18.55 31.37
N THR A 318 4.86 17.47 32.09
CA THR A 318 5.00 17.38 33.55
C THR A 318 6.36 16.89 34.02
N GLY A 319 7.20 16.39 33.11
CA GLY A 319 8.48 15.75 33.42
C GLY A 319 8.39 14.40 34.14
N LEU A 320 7.18 13.91 34.45
CA LEU A 320 6.94 12.72 35.27
C LEU A 320 6.18 11.64 34.50
N GLU A 321 6.64 10.41 34.66
CA GLU A 321 5.98 9.20 34.17
C GLU A 321 5.57 8.32 35.35
N GLU A 322 4.27 8.26 35.63
CA GLU A 322 3.71 7.49 36.75
C GLU A 322 4.03 5.99 36.63
N VAL A 323 4.03 5.48 35.39
CA VAL A 323 4.36 4.09 35.06
C VAL A 323 5.49 4.09 34.03
N PRO A 324 6.77 4.05 34.46
CA PRO A 324 7.92 4.15 33.57
C PRO A 324 7.93 3.08 32.49
N THR A 325 8.21 3.47 31.25
CA THR A 325 8.36 2.54 30.12
C THR A 325 9.55 2.94 29.26
N VAL A 326 10.26 1.97 28.67
CA VAL A 326 11.24 2.25 27.60
C VAL A 326 10.48 2.47 26.30
N SER A 327 10.33 3.74 25.90
CA SER A 327 9.37 4.12 24.87
C SER A 327 9.77 5.33 24.02
N GLN A 328 9.12 5.44 22.87
CA GLN A 328 9.19 6.58 21.94
C GLN A 328 7.78 7.09 21.67
N TRP A 329 7.58 8.41 21.75
CA TRP A 329 6.31 9.02 21.42
C TRP A 329 6.04 8.98 19.92
N ILE A 330 4.77 8.86 19.55
CA ILE A 330 4.37 8.92 18.13
C ILE A 330 4.83 10.22 17.47
N SER A 331 4.82 11.33 18.20
CA SER A 331 5.33 12.63 17.73
C SER A 331 6.83 12.62 17.43
N GLN A 332 7.64 11.96 18.27
CA GLN A 332 9.07 11.76 18.00
C GLN A 332 9.30 10.91 16.76
N LEU A 333 8.41 9.96 16.50
CA LEU A 333 8.41 9.13 15.31
C LEU A 333 7.88 9.85 14.06
N ARG A 334 7.38 11.09 14.20
CA ARG A 334 6.71 11.89 13.15
C ARG A 334 5.50 11.15 12.57
N LEU A 335 4.75 10.48 13.45
CA LEU A 335 3.60 9.65 13.09
C LEU A 335 2.26 10.30 13.47
N ASP A 336 2.23 11.58 13.86
CA ASP A 336 1.01 12.25 14.33
C ASP A 336 -0.11 12.19 13.29
N ARG A 337 0.20 12.51 12.03
CA ARG A 337 -0.76 12.42 10.91
C ARG A 337 -1.25 11.00 10.66
N LEU A 338 -0.36 10.01 10.79
CA LEU A 338 -0.77 8.62 10.68
C LEU A 338 -1.72 8.25 11.81
N LEU A 339 -1.43 8.66 13.05
CA LEU A 339 -2.27 8.38 14.21
C LEU A 339 -3.64 9.05 14.11
N GLU A 340 -3.73 10.28 13.64
CA GLU A 340 -5.00 10.97 13.35
C GLU A 340 -5.85 10.18 12.34
N ASN A 341 -5.21 9.71 11.27
CA ASN A 341 -5.88 8.89 10.25
C ASN A 341 -6.31 7.54 10.81
N LEU A 342 -5.45 6.84 11.57
CA LEU A 342 -5.79 5.58 12.23
C LEU A 342 -6.94 5.76 13.22
N PHE A 343 -6.94 6.84 13.99
CA PHE A 343 -8.02 7.15 14.92
C PHE A 343 -9.36 7.21 14.18
N THR A 344 -9.40 7.94 13.06
CA THR A 344 -10.60 8.12 12.25
C THR A 344 -11.06 6.83 11.56
N GLU A 345 -10.13 6.11 10.92
CA GLU A 345 -10.43 4.95 10.06
C GLU A 345 -10.54 3.62 10.84
N VAL A 346 -9.98 3.53 12.04
CA VAL A 346 -9.87 2.26 12.80
C VAL A 346 -10.33 2.39 14.24
N LEU A 347 -9.66 3.20 15.07
CA LEU A 347 -9.86 3.16 16.53
C LEU A 347 -11.27 3.63 16.90
N LYS A 348 -11.79 4.67 16.24
CA LYS A 348 -13.15 5.15 16.48
C LYS A 348 -14.20 4.07 16.18
N HIS A 349 -14.00 3.27 15.14
CA HIS A 349 -14.88 2.14 14.84
C HIS A 349 -14.79 1.06 15.92
N GLN A 350 -13.58 0.67 16.33
CA GLN A 350 -13.37 -0.30 17.42
C GLN A 350 -13.99 0.16 18.73
N GLN A 351 -13.81 1.43 19.08
CA GLN A 351 -14.41 2.06 20.24
C GLN A 351 -15.93 1.96 20.22
N LEU A 352 -16.58 2.36 19.11
CA LEU A 352 -18.04 2.36 19.01
C LEU A 352 -18.62 0.94 18.99
N ILE A 353 -17.89 -0.03 18.42
CA ILE A 353 -18.27 -1.45 18.48
C ILE A 353 -18.16 -1.98 19.92
N SER A 354 -17.07 -1.65 20.63
CA SER A 354 -16.82 -2.09 22.01
C SER A 354 -17.76 -1.42 23.02
N PHE A 355 -18.00 -0.12 22.83
CA PHE A 355 -18.67 0.79 23.77
C PHE A 355 -19.59 1.76 23.01
N PRO A 356 -20.83 1.34 22.66
CA PRO A 356 -21.73 2.07 21.76
C PRO A 356 -22.19 3.47 22.20
N PHE A 357 -21.85 3.89 23.43
CA PHE A 357 -22.20 5.21 23.99
C PHE A 357 -20.96 5.98 24.48
N SER A 358 -19.78 5.54 24.05
CA SER A 358 -18.53 6.15 24.45
C SER A 358 -18.39 7.55 23.84
N LEU A 359 -18.14 8.54 24.71
CA LEU A 359 -17.91 9.94 24.36
C LEU A 359 -16.45 10.34 24.11
N PRO A 360 -15.41 9.73 24.74
CA PRO A 360 -14.01 10.04 24.46
C PRO A 360 -13.67 10.09 22.98
N ASP A 361 -13.05 11.17 22.51
CA ASP A 361 -12.79 11.38 21.09
C ASP A 361 -11.42 12.01 20.81
N LYS A 362 -10.59 12.18 21.83
CA LYS A 362 -9.27 12.79 21.72
C LYS A 362 -8.19 11.83 22.16
N VAL A 363 -7.18 11.66 21.31
CA VAL A 363 -5.93 11.00 21.71
C VAL A 363 -5.15 11.94 22.62
N ILE A 364 -4.93 11.51 23.87
CA ILE A 364 -4.20 12.29 24.88
C ILE A 364 -2.81 11.71 25.18
N TYR A 365 -2.56 10.47 24.78
CA TYR A 365 -1.29 9.77 25.00
C TYR A 365 -1.06 8.78 23.88
N SER A 366 0.14 8.77 23.30
CA SER A 366 0.49 7.76 22.30
C SER A 366 1.99 7.50 22.21
N LEU A 367 2.37 6.23 22.30
CA LEU A 367 3.77 5.82 22.24
C LEU A 367 3.94 4.41 21.70
N VAL A 368 5.17 4.08 21.31
CA VAL A 368 5.65 2.72 21.11
C VAL A 368 6.57 2.36 22.27
N ALA A 369 6.23 1.30 23.01
CA ALA A 369 7.00 0.78 24.14
C ALA A 369 7.66 -0.56 23.78
N ARG A 370 8.82 -0.83 24.40
CA ARG A 370 9.52 -2.11 24.34
C ARG A 370 9.73 -2.67 25.75
N PHE A 371 9.54 -3.99 25.87
CA PHE A 371 9.77 -4.74 27.10
C PHE A 371 10.72 -5.91 26.82
N ARG A 372 11.83 -5.99 27.56
CA ARG A 372 12.83 -7.07 27.44
C ARG A 372 13.73 -7.14 28.67
N LEU A 373 14.47 -8.24 28.79
CA LEU A 373 15.51 -8.39 29.82
C LEU A 373 16.60 -7.31 29.68
N GLY A 374 17.11 -6.84 30.82
CA GLY A 374 18.13 -5.77 30.89
C GLY A 374 17.56 -4.34 30.84
N GLU A 375 16.28 -4.20 30.50
CA GLU A 375 15.52 -2.94 30.55
C GLU A 375 14.31 -3.12 31.49
N ILE A 376 13.20 -2.41 31.23
CA ILE A 376 11.91 -2.71 31.86
C ILE A 376 11.31 -3.94 31.18
N ALA A 377 11.29 -5.08 31.86
CA ALA A 377 10.79 -6.34 31.31
C ALA A 377 9.27 -6.52 31.44
N GLY A 378 8.62 -5.78 32.35
CA GLY A 378 7.19 -5.87 32.64
C GLY A 378 6.75 -4.69 33.51
N LEU A 379 5.47 -4.63 33.84
CA LEU A 379 4.89 -3.53 34.62
C LEU A 379 4.07 -4.09 35.78
N PRO A 380 4.23 -3.54 37.00
CA PRO A 380 3.42 -3.92 38.15
C PRO A 380 1.95 -3.56 37.93
N GLN A 381 1.08 -3.94 38.86
CA GLN A 381 -0.34 -3.58 38.78
C GLN A 381 -0.52 -2.06 38.76
N HIS A 382 -1.19 -1.56 37.72
CA HIS A 382 -1.49 -0.13 37.56
C HIS A 382 -2.79 0.08 36.76
N HIS A 383 -3.30 1.31 36.81
CA HIS A 383 -4.34 1.80 35.90
C HIS A 383 -3.72 2.70 34.83
N ASP A 384 -4.40 2.85 33.70
CA ASP A 384 -4.06 3.92 32.76
C ASP A 384 -4.79 5.20 33.12
N SER A 385 -4.14 6.33 32.84
CA SER A 385 -4.76 7.65 33.00
C SER A 385 -5.60 8.02 31.78
N SER A 386 -6.54 7.16 31.38
CA SER A 386 -7.40 7.32 30.19
C SER A 386 -8.84 6.85 30.42
N SER A 387 -9.78 7.31 29.59
CA SER A 387 -11.12 6.72 29.55
C SER A 387 -11.09 5.36 28.83
N ILE A 388 -10.45 5.29 27.66
CA ILE A 388 -10.24 4.04 26.90
C ILE A 388 -8.76 3.92 26.55
N THR A 389 -8.23 2.71 26.71
CA THR A 389 -6.88 2.33 26.28
C THR A 389 -6.93 1.38 25.10
N PHE A 390 -6.04 1.61 24.15
CA PHE A 390 -5.75 0.73 23.03
C PHE A 390 -4.32 0.19 23.16
N HIS A 391 -4.15 -1.13 23.10
CA HIS A 391 -2.84 -1.78 23.01
C HIS A 391 -2.72 -2.52 21.68
N PHE A 392 -1.79 -2.07 20.84
CA PHE A 392 -1.46 -2.66 19.56
C PHE A 392 -0.25 -3.56 19.77
N TYR A 393 -0.37 -4.85 19.48
CA TYR A 393 0.72 -5.79 19.62
C TYR A 393 1.56 -5.81 18.35
N LEU A 394 2.86 -5.51 18.50
CA LEU A 394 3.77 -5.32 17.35
C LEU A 394 4.82 -6.43 17.23
N THR A 395 4.79 -7.42 18.11
CA THR A 395 5.73 -8.54 18.08
C THR A 395 4.96 -9.85 18.05
N PRO A 396 5.30 -10.81 17.17
CA PRO A 396 4.67 -12.13 17.18
C PRO A 396 4.81 -12.79 18.54
N SER A 397 3.75 -13.43 19.04
CA SER A 397 3.74 -13.92 20.42
C SER A 397 4.81 -14.99 20.70
N HIS A 398 5.22 -15.70 19.64
CA HIS A 398 6.24 -16.75 19.67
C HIS A 398 7.69 -16.22 19.62
N HIS A 399 7.89 -14.91 19.39
CA HIS A 399 9.21 -14.27 19.42
C HIS A 399 9.64 -13.83 20.84
N TYR A 400 8.80 -14.03 21.86
CA TYR A 400 9.13 -13.70 23.25
C TYR A 400 8.49 -14.65 24.26
N GLN A 401 9.18 -14.88 25.39
CA GLN A 401 8.69 -15.67 26.52
C GLN A 401 8.19 -14.76 27.65
N GLY A 402 7.13 -15.18 28.34
CA GLY A 402 6.40 -14.31 29.26
C GLY A 402 5.65 -13.19 28.53
N GLY A 403 5.57 -12.01 29.15
CA GLY A 403 4.96 -10.81 28.54
C GLY A 403 3.43 -10.80 28.49
N GLU A 404 2.77 -11.69 29.22
CA GLU A 404 1.30 -11.76 29.28
C GLU A 404 0.71 -10.51 29.94
N LEU A 405 -0.43 -10.05 29.42
CA LEU A 405 -1.23 -9.02 30.07
C LEU A 405 -2.27 -9.69 30.96
N GLU A 406 -2.33 -9.32 32.23
CA GLU A 406 -3.32 -9.84 33.18
C GLU A 406 -4.21 -8.73 33.72
N PHE A 407 -5.52 -8.98 33.73
CA PHE A 407 -6.52 -8.22 34.46
C PHE A 407 -6.86 -8.98 35.76
N PRO A 408 -6.13 -8.75 36.87
CA PRO A 408 -6.17 -9.59 38.06
C PRO A 408 -7.57 -9.68 38.70
N MET A 409 -8.33 -8.58 38.67
CA MET A 409 -9.70 -8.54 39.21
C MET A 409 -10.64 -9.52 38.51
N GLN A 410 -10.34 -9.83 37.24
CA GLN A 410 -11.12 -10.74 36.41
C GLN A 410 -10.47 -12.13 36.29
N LYS A 411 -9.28 -12.34 36.88
CA LYS A 411 -8.43 -13.54 36.70
C LYS A 411 -8.24 -13.90 35.22
N CYS A 412 -8.13 -12.88 34.38
CA CYS A 412 -8.01 -13.02 32.93
C CYS A 412 -6.59 -12.69 32.49
N ARG A 413 -5.93 -13.62 31.81
CA ARG A 413 -4.56 -13.46 31.31
C ARG A 413 -4.51 -13.71 29.81
N LEU A 414 -3.86 -12.79 29.09
CA LEU A 414 -3.86 -12.71 27.64
C LEU A 414 -2.43 -12.67 27.10
N LYS A 415 -2.22 -13.34 25.96
CA LYS A 415 -1.03 -13.19 25.12
C LYS A 415 -1.46 -12.98 23.66
N PRO A 416 -1.85 -11.75 23.28
CA PRO A 416 -2.32 -11.44 21.93
C PRO A 416 -1.23 -11.63 20.87
N GLU A 417 -1.65 -11.83 19.63
CA GLU A 417 -0.74 -11.98 18.50
C GLU A 417 -0.33 -10.64 17.86
N VAL A 418 0.71 -10.67 17.04
CA VAL A 418 1.11 -9.50 16.24
C VAL A 418 -0.09 -9.00 15.41
N GLY A 419 -0.30 -7.69 15.44
CA GLY A 419 -1.39 -7.02 14.73
C GLY A 419 -2.72 -6.99 15.49
N ASP A 420 -2.84 -7.71 16.62
CA ASP A 420 -3.99 -7.59 17.49
C ASP A 420 -4.02 -6.24 18.20
N VAL A 421 -5.23 -5.70 18.33
CA VAL A 421 -5.52 -4.48 19.10
C VAL A 421 -6.46 -4.86 20.24
N LEU A 422 -6.01 -4.64 21.48
CA LEU A 422 -6.89 -4.70 22.65
C LEU A 422 -7.52 -3.34 22.92
N VAL A 423 -8.80 -3.33 23.26
CA VAL A 423 -9.57 -2.14 23.64
C VAL A 423 -10.25 -2.40 24.98
N PHE A 424 -10.00 -1.56 25.97
CA PHE A 424 -10.54 -1.71 27.33
C PHE A 424 -10.57 -0.38 28.08
N PRO A 425 -11.38 -0.25 29.16
CA PRO A 425 -11.41 0.95 30.00
C PRO A 425 -10.07 1.18 30.71
N GLY A 426 -9.57 2.42 30.75
CA GLY A 426 -8.24 2.71 31.33
C GLY A 426 -8.23 2.86 32.86
N ARG A 427 -9.26 3.50 33.41
CA ARG A 427 -9.38 3.83 34.84
C ARG A 427 -10.37 2.93 35.58
N LEU A 428 -10.25 2.95 36.92
CA LEU A 428 -11.19 2.39 37.91
C LEU A 428 -11.36 0.86 37.89
N THR A 429 -11.82 0.28 36.79
CA THR A 429 -12.33 -1.12 36.77
C THR A 429 -11.31 -2.13 36.23
N HIS A 430 -10.32 -1.69 35.46
CA HIS A 430 -9.37 -2.57 34.76
C HIS A 430 -7.92 -2.30 35.18
N PRO A 431 -7.55 -2.49 36.46
CA PRO A 431 -6.14 -2.52 36.79
C PRO A 431 -5.51 -3.68 36.02
N LYS A 432 -4.27 -3.50 35.55
CA LYS A 432 -3.58 -4.51 34.73
C LYS A 432 -2.14 -4.70 35.17
N ILE A 433 -1.63 -5.90 34.94
CA ILE A 433 -0.25 -6.30 35.17
C ILE A 433 0.32 -6.73 33.82
N LEU A 434 1.52 -6.25 33.48
CA LEU A 434 2.29 -6.82 32.37
C LEU A 434 3.36 -7.72 32.97
N HIS A 435 3.19 -9.03 32.79
CA HIS A 435 4.17 -10.02 33.25
C HIS A 435 5.51 -9.82 32.55
N ASN A 436 6.59 -10.14 33.25
CA ASN A 436 7.93 -9.92 32.73
C ASN A 436 8.18 -10.75 31.46
N VAL A 437 8.77 -10.11 30.47
CA VAL A 437 9.41 -10.79 29.33
C VAL A 437 10.70 -11.42 29.83
N THR A 438 10.79 -12.74 29.71
CA THR A 438 11.94 -13.53 30.17
C THR A 438 12.89 -13.93 29.05
N ASP A 439 12.47 -13.80 27.80
CA ASP A 439 13.30 -13.98 26.61
C ASP A 439 12.69 -13.23 25.42
N GLY A 440 13.52 -12.76 24.50
CA GLY A 440 13.09 -11.95 23.35
C GLY A 440 12.74 -10.50 23.72
N SER A 441 11.87 -9.86 22.93
CA SER A 441 11.47 -8.46 23.13
C SER A 441 10.04 -8.21 22.67
N LEU A 442 9.17 -7.78 23.58
CA LEU A 442 7.78 -7.43 23.29
C LEU A 442 7.65 -5.95 22.98
N HIS A 443 7.06 -5.62 21.84
CA HIS A 443 6.74 -4.25 21.47
C HIS A 443 5.24 -4.02 21.41
N LYS A 444 4.81 -2.86 21.92
CA LYS A 444 3.41 -2.43 21.86
C LYS A 444 3.32 -0.97 21.47
N MET A 445 2.35 -0.61 20.64
CA MET A 445 1.90 0.77 20.57
C MET A 445 0.72 0.95 21.53
N ILE A 446 0.78 1.98 22.36
CA ILE A 446 -0.21 2.27 23.39
C ILE A 446 -0.83 3.62 23.03
N VAL A 447 -2.16 3.66 22.97
CA VAL A 447 -2.93 4.89 22.69
C VAL A 447 -4.00 5.05 23.75
N HIS A 448 -4.04 6.23 24.37
CA HIS A 448 -5.09 6.60 25.32
C HIS A 448 -6.03 7.62 24.71
N ILE A 449 -7.32 7.36 24.88
CA ILE A 449 -8.38 8.23 24.41
C ILE A 449 -9.16 8.74 25.62
N ASP A 450 -9.43 10.03 25.64
CA ASP A 450 -10.23 10.69 26.67
C ASP A 450 -11.12 11.77 26.05
N THR A 451 -12.05 12.32 26.82
CA THR A 451 -12.84 13.48 26.40
C THR A 451 -12.05 14.77 26.59
N GLU A 452 -12.16 15.69 25.65
CA GLU A 452 -11.69 17.05 25.88
C GLU A 452 -12.55 17.69 26.98
N ILE A 453 -12.00 17.86 28.18
CA ILE A 453 -12.64 18.68 29.21
C ILE A 453 -12.51 20.12 28.71
N PRO A 454 -13.61 20.84 28.41
CA PRO A 454 -13.51 22.25 28.12
C PRO A 454 -12.77 22.88 29.30
N ASN A 455 -11.67 23.59 29.04
CA ASN A 455 -11.01 24.38 30.07
C ASN A 455 -12.06 25.29 30.69
N TYR A 456 -12.58 24.89 31.86
CA TYR A 456 -13.28 25.79 32.76
C TYR A 456 -12.18 26.74 33.27
N GLN A 457 -11.84 27.74 32.45
CA GLN A 457 -11.19 28.93 32.95
C GLN A 457 -12.20 29.53 33.93
N GLY A 458 -12.00 29.22 35.22
CA GLY A 458 -12.77 29.81 36.31
C GLY A 458 -12.75 31.31 36.15
N LYS A 459 -13.93 31.89 35.94
CA LYS A 459 -14.21 33.28 36.24
C LYS A 459 -14.45 33.43 37.73
#